data_AF-A0A2N5GE25-F1
#
_entry.id   AF-A0A2N5GE25-F1
#
_cell.length_a   1.000
_cell.length_b   1.000
_cell.length_c   1.000
_cell.angle_alpha   90.00
_cell.angle_beta   90.00
_cell.angle_gamma   90.00
#
_symmetry.space_group_name_H-M   'P 1'
#
loop_
_entity.id
_entity.type
_entity.pdbx_description
1 polymer ?
#
loop_
_entity_poly.entity_id
_entity_poly.type
_entity_poly.pdbx_seq_one_letter_code
_entity_poly.pdbx_strand_id
1 'polypeptide(L)'
;MELQQIEKIVDELLLRSRSNVSVKLEAFFPGDRFVGGKYNLGSHTITMYIEEIKNQCLRIFGSLDKFTEYFMVVFAHELGHAEDKELDELSFQLETCKSELEKKKIALKIEENAWVYARKITPEIDEPVFETIVFRSTESYRRGIELETA
;
A
#
# COMPACT_ATOMS: atom_id res chain seq x y z
N MET A 1 3.38 -18.11 9.51
CA MET A 1 4.18 -17.92 8.29
C MET A 1 5.60 -17.57 8.69
N GLU A 2 6.57 -18.30 8.16
CA GLU A 2 8.01 -18.09 8.44
C GLU A 2 8.60 -17.02 7.51
N LEU A 3 9.73 -16.40 7.88
CA LEU A 3 10.38 -15.35 7.09
C LEU A 3 10.72 -15.81 5.66
N GLN A 4 11.16 -17.06 5.50
CA GLN A 4 11.47 -17.64 4.19
C GLN A 4 10.26 -17.71 3.25
N GLN A 5 9.05 -17.83 3.79
CA GLN A 5 7.82 -17.81 2.99
C GLN A 5 7.49 -16.37 2.55
N ILE A 6 7.76 -15.39 3.40
CA ILE A 6 7.60 -13.97 3.07
C ILE A 6 8.57 -13.55 1.96
N GLU A 7 9.84 -13.94 2.08
CA GLU A 7 10.86 -13.65 1.05
C GLU A 7 10.47 -14.21 -0.31
N LYS A 8 9.95 -15.44 -0.37
CA LYS A 8 9.44 -16.03 -1.62
C LYS A 8 8.30 -15.22 -2.23
N ILE A 9 7.35 -14.77 -1.43
CA ILE A 9 6.24 -13.93 -1.90
C ILE A 9 6.77 -12.62 -2.48
N VAL A 10 7.75 -12.00 -1.80
CA VAL A 10 8.41 -10.78 -2.27
C VAL A 10 9.07 -11.01 -3.64
N ASP A 11 9.88 -12.05 -3.76
CA ASP A 11 10.59 -12.38 -5.00
C ASP A 11 9.61 -12.66 -6.15
N GLU A 12 8.52 -13.40 -5.89
CA GLU A 12 7.50 -13.71 -6.89
C GLU A 12 6.80 -12.45 -7.41
N LEU A 13 6.43 -11.52 -6.52
CA LEU A 13 5.75 -10.27 -6.90
C LEU A 13 6.72 -9.27 -7.55
N LEU A 14 7.99 -9.22 -7.15
CA LEU A 14 9.03 -8.45 -7.85
C LEU A 14 9.23 -8.96 -9.28
N LEU A 15 9.36 -10.27 -9.46
CA LEU A 15 9.50 -10.86 -10.79
C LEU A 15 8.28 -10.57 -11.68
N ARG A 16 7.09 -10.65 -11.11
CA ARG A 16 5.82 -10.41 -11.81
C ARG A 16 5.65 -8.94 -12.21
N SER A 17 5.96 -8.02 -11.31
CA SER A 17 5.92 -6.57 -11.56
C SER A 17 7.03 -6.11 -12.50
N ARG A 18 8.13 -6.87 -12.59
CA ARG A 18 9.40 -6.47 -13.22
C ARG A 18 10.01 -5.21 -12.59
N SER A 19 9.62 -4.93 -11.35
CA SER A 19 10.16 -3.81 -10.59
C SER A 19 11.62 -4.09 -10.21
N ASN A 20 12.44 -3.04 -10.23
CA ASN A 20 13.81 -3.06 -9.72
C ASN A 20 13.93 -2.35 -8.36
N VAL A 21 12.80 -2.10 -7.70
CA VAL A 21 12.75 -1.47 -6.38
C VAL A 21 13.47 -2.31 -5.33
N SER A 22 14.20 -1.65 -4.44
CA SER A 22 14.82 -2.33 -3.30
C SER A 22 13.76 -2.66 -2.25
N VAL A 23 13.79 -3.87 -1.68
CA VAL A 23 12.83 -4.27 -0.64
C VAL A 23 13.53 -4.55 0.68
N LYS A 24 12.98 -4.02 1.77
CA LYS A 24 13.41 -4.27 3.14
C LYS A 24 12.25 -4.88 3.94
N LEU A 25 12.58 -5.88 4.75
CA LEU A 25 11.64 -6.49 5.69
C LEU A 25 12.05 -6.09 7.11
N GLU A 26 11.14 -5.41 7.80
CA GLU A 26 11.31 -5.01 9.19
C GLU A 26 10.14 -5.55 10.02
N ALA A 27 10.32 -5.64 11.33
CA ALA A 27 9.25 -6.12 12.21
C ALA A 27 8.17 -5.05 12.40
N PHE A 28 8.57 -3.83 12.77
CA PHE A 28 7.67 -2.74 13.19
C PHE A 28 8.02 -1.42 12.53
N PHE A 29 7.01 -0.58 12.32
CA PHE A 29 7.22 0.78 11.82
C PHE A 29 7.90 1.64 12.90
N PRO A 30 8.91 2.46 12.56
CA PRO A 30 9.51 3.39 13.52
C PRO A 30 8.53 4.53 13.85
N GLY A 31 7.82 4.41 14.98
CA GLY A 31 6.93 5.43 15.54
C GLY A 31 5.53 4.92 15.86
N ASP A 32 4.59 5.82 16.14
CA ASP A 32 3.24 5.48 16.62
C ASP A 32 2.23 5.24 15.48
N ARG A 33 2.70 5.10 14.23
CA ARG A 33 1.84 4.91 13.07
C ARG A 33 1.70 3.45 12.72
N PHE A 34 0.48 3.08 12.36
CA PHE A 34 0.10 1.71 12.04
C PHE A 34 0.18 1.49 10.52
N VAL A 35 1.41 1.38 10.01
CA VAL A 35 1.73 1.35 8.56
C VAL A 35 2.23 -0.04 8.18
N GLY A 36 1.59 -0.69 7.21
CA GLY A 36 1.96 -2.05 6.78
C GLY A 36 3.16 -2.08 5.83
N GLY A 37 3.23 -1.10 4.93
CA GLY A 37 4.31 -0.92 3.97
C GLY A 37 4.58 0.57 3.74
N LYS A 38 5.78 0.88 3.25
CA LYS A 38 6.11 2.25 2.83
C LYS A 38 7.09 2.24 1.68
N TYR A 39 6.68 2.80 0.55
CA TYR A 39 7.57 3.21 -0.51
C TYR A 39 8.25 4.56 -0.22
N ASN A 40 9.54 4.65 -0.53
CA ASN A 40 10.32 5.86 -0.50
C ASN A 40 10.79 6.21 -1.93
N LEU A 41 10.27 7.32 -2.45
CA LEU A 41 10.56 7.81 -3.79
C LEU A 41 12.06 8.13 -4.00
N GLY A 42 12.69 8.80 -3.03
CA GLY A 42 14.07 9.27 -3.16
C GLY A 42 15.12 8.16 -3.15
N SER A 43 14.88 7.06 -2.44
CA SER A 43 15.79 5.90 -2.42
C SER A 43 15.33 4.75 -3.32
N HIS A 44 14.14 4.85 -3.91
CA HIS A 44 13.47 3.76 -4.63
C HIS A 44 13.47 2.45 -3.81
N THR A 45 12.93 2.53 -2.59
CA THR A 45 12.91 1.43 -1.62
C THR A 45 11.52 1.25 -1.03
N ILE A 46 11.06 0.00 -0.96
CA ILE A 46 9.90 -0.41 -0.17
C ILE A 46 10.38 -1.02 1.15
N THR A 47 9.84 -0.56 2.27
CA THR A 47 9.98 -1.25 3.57
C THR A 47 8.64 -1.85 3.97
N MET A 48 8.61 -3.15 4.22
CA MET A 48 7.43 -3.88 4.73
C MET A 48 7.58 -4.16 6.22
N TYR A 49 6.54 -3.90 7.01
CA TYR A 49 6.54 -4.04 8.46
C TYR A 49 5.67 -5.22 8.90
N ILE A 50 6.30 -6.40 9.04
CA ILE A 50 5.62 -7.69 9.13
C ILE A 50 4.62 -7.77 10.29
N GLU A 51 5.01 -7.29 11.48
CA GLU A 51 4.13 -7.35 12.66
C GLU A 51 3.00 -6.32 12.57
N GLU A 52 3.21 -5.17 11.94
CA GLU A 52 2.14 -4.21 11.65
C GLU A 52 1.09 -4.84 10.73
N ILE A 53 1.52 -5.52 9.66
CA ILE A 53 0.63 -6.19 8.73
C ILE A 53 -0.16 -7.31 9.42
N LYS A 54 0.48 -8.11 10.30
CA LYS A 54 -0.22 -9.11 11.11
C LYS A 54 -1.27 -8.47 12.00
N ASN A 55 -0.92 -7.39 12.69
CA ASN A 55 -1.85 -6.69 13.58
C ASN A 55 -3.02 -6.07 12.80
N GLN A 56 -2.77 -5.54 11.59
CA GLN A 56 -3.82 -5.05 10.69
C GLN A 56 -4.74 -6.18 10.22
N CYS A 57 -4.18 -7.31 9.78
CA CYS A 57 -4.94 -8.49 9.38
C CYS A 57 -5.84 -8.97 10.53
N LEU A 58 -5.30 -9.09 11.75
CA LEU A 58 -6.07 -9.45 12.94
C LEU A 58 -7.22 -8.47 13.23
N ARG A 59 -6.97 -7.16 13.11
CA ARG A 59 -8.00 -6.14 13.38
C ARG A 59 -9.13 -6.17 12.35
N ILE A 60 -8.83 -6.46 11.09
CA ILE A 60 -9.81 -6.43 10.00
C ILE A 60 -10.57 -7.75 9.89
N PHE A 61 -9.86 -8.88 9.98
CA PHE A 61 -10.41 -10.22 9.73
C PHE A 61 -10.63 -11.05 11.00
N GLY A 62 -10.15 -10.60 12.16
CA GLY A 62 -10.28 -11.32 13.43
C GLY A 62 -9.33 -12.51 13.59
N SER A 63 -8.58 -12.88 12.56
CA SER A 63 -7.59 -13.96 12.58
C SER A 63 -6.42 -13.66 11.63
N LEU A 64 -5.40 -14.54 11.64
CA LEU A 64 -4.26 -14.50 10.71
C LEU A 64 -4.44 -15.46 9.53
N ASP A 65 -5.62 -16.05 9.35
CA ASP A 65 -5.85 -17.03 8.26
C ASP A 65 -5.68 -16.37 6.88
N LYS A 66 -5.95 -15.06 6.81
CA LYS A 66 -5.82 -14.23 5.61
C LYS A 66 -4.48 -13.50 5.50
N PHE A 67 -3.51 -13.80 6.39
CA PHE A 67 -2.27 -13.04 6.46
C PHE A 67 -1.45 -13.05 5.17
N THR A 68 -1.36 -14.20 4.49
CA THR A 68 -0.63 -14.31 3.22
C THR A 68 -1.24 -13.40 2.15
N GLU A 69 -2.56 -13.48 1.96
CA GLU A 69 -3.29 -12.63 1.01
C GLU A 69 -3.15 -11.15 1.38
N TYR A 70 -3.28 -10.83 2.67
CA TYR A 70 -3.12 -9.48 3.18
C TYR A 70 -1.73 -8.92 2.87
N PHE A 71 -0.67 -9.68 3.17
CA PHE A 71 0.71 -9.28 2.91
C PHE A 71 0.94 -9.04 1.41
N MET A 72 0.46 -9.94 0.55
CA MET A 72 0.55 -9.79 -0.90
C MET A 72 -0.13 -8.51 -1.38
N VAL A 73 -1.33 -8.20 -0.88
CA VAL A 73 -2.07 -6.98 -1.26
C VAL A 73 -1.33 -5.72 -0.83
N VAL A 74 -0.83 -5.66 0.41
CA VAL A 74 -0.06 -4.49 0.89
C VAL A 74 1.21 -4.33 0.07
N PHE A 75 1.97 -5.41 -0.18
CA PHE A 75 3.20 -5.30 -0.94
C PHE A 75 2.94 -4.90 -2.40
N ALA A 76 1.90 -5.46 -3.01
CA ALA A 76 1.48 -5.10 -4.36
C ALA A 76 1.06 -3.63 -4.48
N HIS A 77 0.49 -3.05 -3.42
CA HIS A 77 0.21 -1.62 -3.33
C HIS A 77 1.48 -0.76 -3.28
N GLU A 78 2.46 -1.14 -2.46
CA GLU A 78 3.75 -0.43 -2.44
C GLU A 78 4.49 -0.53 -3.78
N LEU A 79 4.40 -1.67 -4.47
CA LEU A 79 4.87 -1.82 -5.85
C LEU A 79 4.11 -0.90 -6.81
N GLY A 80 2.81 -0.72 -6.58
CA GLY A 80 1.99 0.24 -7.31
C GLY A 80 2.53 1.66 -7.21
N HIS A 81 3.00 2.09 -6.04
CA HIS A 81 3.70 3.37 -5.91
C HIS A 81 5.05 3.37 -6.64
N ALA A 82 5.84 2.31 -6.50
CA ALA A 82 7.16 2.22 -7.14
C ALA A 82 7.09 2.30 -8.68
N GLU A 83 6.01 1.79 -9.27
CA GLU A 83 5.81 1.68 -10.71
C GLU A 83 4.86 2.75 -11.29
N ASP A 84 4.35 3.66 -10.46
CA ASP A 84 3.46 4.73 -10.92
C ASP A 84 4.27 5.86 -11.58
N LYS A 85 4.13 5.95 -12.91
CA LYS A 85 4.79 6.97 -13.74
C LYS A 85 4.29 8.39 -13.47
N GLU A 86 3.11 8.54 -12.88
CA GLU A 86 2.53 9.84 -12.54
C GLU A 86 2.96 10.29 -11.13
N LEU A 87 3.59 9.42 -10.33
CA LEU A 87 3.84 9.69 -8.91
C LEU A 87 4.72 10.91 -8.68
N ASP A 88 5.78 11.10 -9.48
CA ASP A 88 6.67 12.26 -9.37
C ASP A 88 5.90 13.58 -9.58
N GLU A 89 5.08 13.63 -10.64
CA GLU A 89 4.29 14.81 -10.97
C GLU A 89 3.21 15.06 -9.93
N LEU A 90 2.46 14.03 -9.53
CA LEU A 90 1.41 14.13 -8.53
C LEU A 90 1.97 14.53 -7.16
N SER A 91 3.15 14.03 -6.79
CA SER A 91 3.83 14.42 -5.54
C SER A 91 4.23 15.89 -5.57
N PHE A 92 4.79 16.36 -6.70
CA PHE A 92 5.12 17.78 -6.88
C PHE A 92 3.86 18.68 -6.83
N GLN A 93 2.77 18.26 -7.47
CA GLN A 93 1.49 18.96 -7.41
C GLN A 93 0.95 19.00 -5.98
N LEU A 94 1.04 17.90 -5.23
CA LEU A 94 0.60 17.81 -3.84
C LEU A 94 1.36 18.80 -2.94
N GLU A 95 2.68 18.90 -3.09
CA GLU A 95 3.53 19.81 -2.30
C GLU A 95 3.25 21.29 -2.61
N THR A 96 2.99 21.61 -3.88
CA THR A 96 2.82 23.00 -4.34
C THR A 96 1.37 23.49 -4.32
N CYS A 97 0.40 22.59 -4.17
CA CYS A 97 -1.01 22.94 -4.16
C CYS A 97 -1.37 23.80 -2.92
N LYS A 98 -2.21 24.81 -3.12
CA LYS A 98 -2.68 25.70 -2.04
C LYS A 98 -4.05 25.34 -1.49
N SER A 99 -4.84 24.59 -2.26
CA SER A 99 -6.19 24.18 -1.88
C SER A 99 -6.13 22.85 -1.12
N GLU A 100 -6.61 22.83 0.12
CA GLU A 100 -6.64 21.61 0.93
C GLU A 100 -7.54 20.52 0.32
N LEU A 101 -8.65 20.91 -0.30
CA LEU A 101 -9.51 19.97 -1.03
C LEU A 101 -8.75 19.32 -2.21
N GLU A 102 -8.01 20.12 -2.98
CA GLU A 102 -7.25 19.58 -4.12
C GLU A 102 -6.08 18.71 -3.65
N LYS A 103 -5.40 19.07 -2.54
CA LYS A 103 -4.40 18.18 -1.93
C LYS A 103 -4.98 16.82 -1.57
N LYS A 104 -6.15 16.79 -0.93
CA LYS A 104 -6.83 15.53 -0.56
C LYS A 104 -7.19 14.69 -1.79
N LYS A 105 -7.65 15.33 -2.88
CA LYS A 105 -7.93 14.64 -4.15
C LYS A 105 -6.67 14.08 -4.81
N ILE A 106 -5.59 14.85 -4.87
CA ILE A 106 -4.31 14.40 -5.42
C ILE A 106 -3.76 13.22 -4.60
N ALA A 107 -3.82 13.31 -3.27
CA ALA A 107 -3.38 12.23 -2.39
C ALA A 107 -4.22 10.95 -2.61
N LEU A 108 -5.55 11.08 -2.70
CA LEU A 108 -6.41 9.93 -3.03
C LEU A 108 -6.08 9.34 -4.41
N LYS A 109 -5.79 10.19 -5.41
CA LYS A 109 -5.44 9.75 -6.76
C LYS A 109 -4.14 8.92 -6.77
N ILE A 110 -3.14 9.33 -5.99
CA ILE A 110 -1.89 8.57 -5.81
C ILE A 110 -2.18 7.18 -5.23
N GLU A 111 -3.02 7.10 -4.20
CA GLU A 111 -3.43 5.83 -3.60
C GLU A 111 -4.20 4.95 -4.60
N GLU A 112 -5.17 5.52 -5.33
CA GLU A 112 -5.97 4.80 -6.33
C GLU A 112 -5.12 4.23 -7.46
N ASN A 113 -4.12 4.98 -7.94
CA ASN A 113 -3.17 4.48 -8.95
C ASN A 113 -2.43 3.24 -8.44
N ALA A 114 -1.94 3.29 -7.20
CA ALA A 114 -1.26 2.16 -6.57
C ALA A 114 -2.18 0.94 -6.39
N TRP A 115 -3.44 1.14 -5.95
CA TRP A 115 -4.41 0.05 -5.81
C TRP A 115 -4.81 -0.58 -7.17
N VAL A 116 -4.95 0.23 -8.21
CA VAL A 116 -5.21 -0.25 -9.58
C VAL A 116 -4.06 -1.11 -10.08
N TYR A 117 -2.82 -0.72 -9.81
CA TYR A 117 -1.65 -1.54 -10.14
C TYR A 117 -1.62 -2.84 -9.34
N ALA A 118 -1.81 -2.75 -8.01
CA ALA A 118 -1.79 -3.89 -7.10
C ALA A 118 -2.75 -4.98 -7.58
N ARG A 119 -3.99 -4.61 -7.92
CA ARG A 119 -5.01 -5.54 -8.41
C ARG A 119 -4.57 -6.29 -9.67
N LYS A 120 -3.89 -5.60 -10.60
CA LYS A 120 -3.42 -6.21 -11.85
C LYS A 120 -2.35 -7.26 -11.61
N ILE A 121 -1.51 -7.07 -10.61
CA ILE A 121 -0.40 -7.99 -10.30
C ILE A 121 -0.77 -9.06 -9.28
N THR A 122 -1.97 -9.03 -8.69
CA THR A 122 -2.45 -10.07 -7.77
C THR A 122 -3.84 -10.63 -8.17
N PRO A 123 -4.03 -11.11 -9.41
CA PRO A 123 -5.34 -11.60 -9.87
C PRO A 123 -5.83 -12.87 -9.15
N GLU A 124 -4.97 -13.55 -8.41
CA GLU A 124 -5.28 -14.77 -7.66
C GLU A 124 -5.89 -14.52 -6.27
N ILE A 125 -5.83 -13.27 -5.78
CA ILE A 125 -6.36 -12.93 -4.45
C ILE A 125 -7.88 -12.91 -4.50
N ASP A 126 -8.52 -13.44 -3.46
CA ASP A 126 -9.97 -13.39 -3.31
C ASP A 126 -10.46 -11.92 -3.32
N GLU A 127 -11.34 -11.61 -4.27
CA GLU A 127 -11.82 -10.25 -4.52
C GLU A 127 -12.44 -9.59 -3.27
N PRO A 128 -13.30 -10.27 -2.47
CA PRO A 128 -13.75 -9.75 -1.18
C PRO A 128 -12.64 -9.36 -0.19
N VAL A 129 -11.54 -10.14 -0.14
CA VAL A 129 -10.38 -9.83 0.71
C VAL A 129 -9.71 -8.56 0.22
N PHE A 130 -9.43 -8.48 -1.09
CA PHE A 130 -8.79 -7.32 -1.71
C PHE A 130 -9.61 -6.04 -1.47
N GLU A 131 -10.91 -6.07 -1.78
CA GLU A 131 -11.81 -4.93 -1.61
C GLU A 131 -11.91 -4.47 -0.15
N THR A 132 -11.93 -5.41 0.79
CA THR A 132 -11.95 -5.07 2.22
C THR A 132 -10.69 -4.31 2.63
N ILE A 133 -9.52 -4.75 2.16
CA ILE A 133 -8.24 -4.08 2.46
C ILE A 133 -8.23 -2.67 1.84
N VAL A 134 -8.55 -2.55 0.55
CA VAL A 134 -8.60 -1.25 -0.15
C VAL A 134 -9.56 -0.31 0.54
N PHE A 135 -10.78 -0.76 0.84
CA PHE A 135 -11.81 0.05 1.47
C PHE A 135 -11.32 0.62 2.80
N ARG A 136 -10.71 -0.21 3.67
CA ARG A 136 -10.18 0.21 4.96
C ARG A 136 -9.01 1.19 4.83
N SER A 137 -8.07 0.93 3.92
CA SER A 137 -6.90 1.78 3.69
C SER A 137 -7.25 3.18 3.17
N THR A 138 -8.32 3.28 2.38
CA THR A 138 -8.71 4.53 1.70
C THR A 138 -9.84 5.30 2.40
N GLU A 139 -10.34 4.80 3.54
CA GLU A 139 -11.48 5.39 4.26
C GLU A 139 -11.21 6.82 4.76
N SER A 140 -10.01 7.07 5.30
CA SER A 140 -9.63 8.39 5.83
C SER A 140 -9.58 9.46 4.73
N TYR A 141 -9.10 9.09 3.53
CA TYR A 141 -9.03 9.97 2.38
C TYR A 141 -10.42 10.39 1.91
N ARG A 142 -11.33 9.41 1.71
CA ARG A 142 -12.73 9.69 1.30
C ARG A 142 -13.45 10.58 2.30
N ARG A 143 -13.41 10.24 3.59
CA ARG A 143 -14.02 11.07 4.64
C ARG A 143 -13.42 12.47 4.70
N GLY A 144 -12.11 12.58 4.50
CA GLY A 144 -11.40 13.86 4.48
C GLY A 144 -11.89 14.78 3.35
N ILE A 145 -12.22 14.21 2.18
CA ILE A 145 -12.77 14.95 1.04
C ILE A 145 -14.23 15.35 1.32
N GLU A 146 -15.06 14.40 1.79
CA GLU A 146 -16.47 14.65 2.10
C GLU A 146 -16.65 15.84 3.05
N LEU A 147 -15.85 15.91 4.12
CA LEU A 147 -15.90 16.99 5.12
C LEU A 147 -15.54 18.37 4.58
N GLU A 148 -14.76 18.48 3.50
CA GLU A 148 -14.39 19.76 2.88
C GLU A 148 -15.40 20.22 1.82
N THR A 149 -16.25 19.29 1.36
CA THR A 149 -17.28 19.55 0.34
C THR A 149 -18.66 19.79 0.94
N ALA A 150 -18.82 19.58 2.25
CA ALA A 150 -20.05 19.78 3.01
C ALA A 150 -20.20 21.23 3.49
#